data_AF-A0A974N972-F1
#
_entry.id   AF-A0A974N972-F1
#
_cell.length_a   1.000
_cell.length_b   1.000
_cell.length_c   1.000
_cell.angle_alpha   90.00
_cell.angle_beta   90.00
_cell.angle_gamma   90.00
#
_symmetry.space_group_name_H-M   'P 1'
#
loop_
_entity.id
_entity.type
_entity.pdbx_description
1 polymer ?
#
loop_
_entity_poly.entity_id
_entity_poly.type
_entity_poly.pdbx_seq_one_letter_code
_entity_poly.pdbx_strand_id
1 'polypeptide(L)'
;MDRPEDTGWGPVEWGIVVGCHQCGLDVRLEASGEVGMLDRMQSHDSYMRRNPEYLPDVGDRIRVRRMEARPGGEVRLVSFQTALNGWSEPEEVVRRRMYEWPAGLGETEQGVVTAVHERGFDVRLDASGDVGTVMWSLVEADRAFFSTDFHPRMGQPIRVRRLGVWPDGTLRLSHRKAFLDIPLDLVRRRWDEERRHGYRPRKGVPGRTVTLRPPPNQTDTRNKTHPPTSTQNP
;
A
#
# COMPACT_ATOMS: atom_id res chain seq x y z
N MET A 1 -19.10 -6.00 -15.87
CA MET A 1 -17.68 -5.97 -15.51
C MET A 1 -17.14 -4.83 -16.30
N ASP A 2 -16.92 -3.69 -15.66
CA ASP A 2 -16.34 -2.54 -16.34
C ASP A 2 -14.83 -2.80 -16.38
N ARG A 3 -14.25 -2.77 -17.57
CA ARG A 3 -12.82 -3.05 -17.79
C ARG A 3 -12.02 -1.98 -17.02
N PRO A 4 -10.75 -2.22 -16.63
CA PRO A 4 -9.88 -1.17 -16.10
C PRO A 4 -9.66 0.02 -17.05
N GLU A 5 -10.15 -0.09 -18.29
CA GLU A 5 -10.22 0.91 -19.34
C GLU A 5 -11.44 1.87 -19.16
N ASP A 6 -12.49 1.44 -18.47
CA ASP A 6 -13.71 2.23 -18.21
C ASP A 6 -13.56 3.20 -17.01
N THR A 7 -12.39 3.22 -16.35
CA THR A 7 -12.10 4.10 -15.19
C THR A 7 -11.52 5.46 -15.61
N GLY A 8 -11.22 5.66 -16.90
CA GLY A 8 -10.56 6.89 -17.40
C GLY A 8 -9.07 6.98 -17.07
N TRP A 9 -8.46 5.92 -16.53
CA TRP A 9 -7.05 5.92 -16.15
C TRP A 9 -6.16 5.40 -17.29
N GLY A 10 -5.03 6.07 -17.49
CA GLY A 10 -4.02 5.67 -18.46
C GLY A 10 -3.42 4.28 -18.18
N PRO A 11 -2.63 3.73 -19.12
CA PRO A 11 -1.97 2.44 -18.94
C PRO A 11 -1.01 2.45 -17.74
N VAL A 12 -0.67 1.25 -17.25
CA VAL A 12 0.39 1.09 -16.25
C VAL A 12 1.73 1.44 -16.90
N GLU A 13 2.48 2.31 -16.24
CA GLU A 13 3.78 2.79 -16.66
C GLU A 13 4.78 2.65 -15.50
N TRP A 14 6.07 2.54 -15.83
CA TRP A 14 7.14 2.65 -14.84
C TRP A 14 7.55 4.11 -14.65
N GLY A 15 7.95 4.46 -13.43
CA GLY A 15 8.49 5.76 -13.09
C GLY A 15 9.55 5.67 -12.00
N ILE A 16 10.41 6.68 -11.95
CA ILE A 16 11.43 6.84 -10.92
C ILE A 16 10.97 7.92 -9.94
N VAL A 17 11.03 7.64 -8.64
CA VAL A 17 10.76 8.64 -7.61
C VAL A 17 11.89 9.66 -7.63
N VAL A 18 11.54 10.93 -7.80
CA VAL A 18 12.50 12.05 -7.85
C VAL A 18 12.34 13.01 -6.67
N GLY A 19 11.25 12.89 -5.91
CA GLY A 19 11.02 13.67 -4.70
C GLY A 19 10.06 12.96 -3.75
N CYS A 20 10.30 13.11 -2.45
CA CYS A 20 9.43 12.59 -1.39
C CYS A 20 8.93 13.75 -0.52
N HIS A 21 7.62 13.89 -0.43
CA HIS A 21 6.94 14.92 0.36
C HIS A 21 6.00 14.28 1.37
N GLN A 22 5.55 15.05 2.37
CA GLN A 22 4.60 14.53 3.36
C GLN A 22 3.28 14.04 2.73
N CYS A 23 2.84 14.72 1.66
CA CYS A 23 1.57 14.44 0.99
C CYS A 23 1.69 13.44 -0.17
N GLY A 24 2.88 12.99 -0.55
CA GLY A 24 3.06 12.13 -1.72
C GLY A 24 4.47 12.09 -2.28
N LEU A 25 4.59 11.57 -3.50
CA LEU A 25 5.86 11.40 -4.21
C LEU A 25 5.80 12.12 -5.56
N ASP A 26 6.89 12.77 -5.93
CA ASP A 26 7.12 13.20 -7.30
C ASP A 26 7.73 12.04 -8.07
N VAL A 27 7.09 11.64 -9.16
CA VAL A 27 7.50 10.48 -9.95
C VAL A 27 7.70 10.90 -11.38
N ARG A 28 8.92 10.73 -11.87
CA ARG A 28 9.28 10.94 -13.27
C ARG A 28 8.94 9.69 -14.07
N LEU A 29 7.96 9.82 -14.95
CA LEU A 29 7.52 8.77 -15.85
C LEU A 29 8.60 8.42 -16.87
N GLU A 30 8.88 7.14 -17.06
CA GLU A 30 9.99 6.71 -17.93
C GLU A 30 9.69 6.89 -19.42
N ALA A 31 8.43 6.72 -19.85
CA ALA A 31 8.09 6.80 -21.27
C ALA A 31 7.96 8.25 -21.75
N SER A 32 7.40 9.15 -20.93
CA SER A 32 7.23 10.57 -21.31
C SER A 32 8.27 11.52 -20.74
N GLY A 33 8.97 11.13 -19.66
CA GLY A 33 9.85 12.03 -18.91
C GLY A 33 9.11 13.06 -18.04
N GLU A 34 7.78 13.11 -18.07
CA GLU A 34 6.98 14.03 -17.25
C GLU A 34 7.06 13.65 -15.77
N VAL A 35 7.04 14.65 -14.89
CA VAL A 35 6.94 14.45 -13.45
C VAL A 35 5.48 14.58 -13.05
N GLY A 36 4.94 13.54 -12.43
CA GLY A 36 3.59 13.55 -11.87
C GLY A 36 3.61 13.36 -10.36
N MET A 37 2.56 13.88 -9.71
CA MET A 37 2.38 13.76 -8.27
C MET A 37 1.56 12.51 -7.93
N LEU A 38 2.16 11.60 -7.16
CA LEU A 38 1.51 10.46 -6.53
C LEU A 38 1.09 10.86 -5.12
N ASP A 39 -0.18 11.15 -4.91
CA ASP A 39 -0.74 11.42 -3.58
C ASP A 39 -0.54 10.18 -2.68
N ARG A 40 -0.11 10.41 -1.44
CA ARG A 40 0.13 9.37 -0.43
C ARG A 40 -1.08 8.46 -0.21
N MET A 41 -2.29 9.00 -0.33
CA MET A 41 -3.53 8.22 -0.20
C MET A 41 -3.75 7.26 -1.36
N GLN A 42 -3.02 7.42 -2.45
CA GLN A 42 -3.09 6.64 -3.68
C GLN A 42 -1.88 5.72 -3.89
N SER A 43 -0.94 5.70 -2.93
CA SER A 43 0.28 4.89 -3.04
C SER A 43 0.03 3.40 -2.79
N HIS A 44 -0.91 3.07 -1.89
CA HIS A 44 -1.16 1.68 -1.47
C HIS A 44 -2.63 1.44 -1.09
N ASP A 45 -3.11 0.21 -1.24
CA ASP A 45 -4.43 -0.21 -0.76
C ASP A 45 -4.56 -0.19 0.77
N SER A 46 -3.49 -0.47 1.52
CA SER A 46 -3.50 -0.55 2.99
C SER A 46 -3.21 0.81 3.61
N TYR A 47 -4.03 1.24 4.57
CA TYR A 47 -3.88 2.52 5.26
C TYR A 47 -2.50 2.66 5.94
N MET A 48 -2.02 1.59 6.58
CA MET A 48 -0.71 1.58 7.24
C MET A 48 0.45 1.76 6.25
N ARG A 49 0.38 1.13 5.08
CA ARG A 49 1.43 1.23 4.05
C ARG A 49 1.37 2.54 3.26
N ARG A 50 0.37 3.39 3.52
CA ARG A 50 0.36 4.80 3.08
C ARG A 50 1.20 5.67 4.02
N ASN A 51 1.65 5.20 5.17
CA ASN A 51 2.50 5.99 6.05
C ASN A 51 3.84 6.30 5.35
N PRO A 52 4.43 7.51 5.50
CA PRO A 52 5.67 7.88 4.81
C PRO A 52 6.84 6.90 5.02
N GLU A 53 6.86 6.17 6.13
CA GLU A 53 7.85 5.12 6.45
C GLU A 53 7.83 3.95 5.46
N TYR A 54 6.70 3.72 4.79
CA TYR A 54 6.53 2.64 3.82
C TYR A 54 6.48 3.13 2.37
N LEU A 55 6.61 4.44 2.17
CA LEU A 55 6.68 4.98 0.82
C LEU A 55 8.04 4.63 0.19
N PRO A 56 8.07 4.40 -1.12
CA PRO A 56 9.31 4.36 -1.90
C PRO A 56 10.16 5.62 -1.69
N ASP A 57 11.47 5.45 -1.82
CA ASP A 57 12.48 6.51 -1.68
C ASP A 57 12.89 7.10 -3.02
N VAL A 58 13.51 8.28 -2.99
CA VAL A 58 14.12 8.89 -4.18
C VAL A 58 15.09 7.91 -4.83
N GLY A 59 14.93 7.73 -6.15
CA GLY A 59 15.65 6.74 -6.95
C GLY A 59 14.95 5.39 -7.09
N ASP A 60 13.96 5.07 -6.26
CA ASP A 60 13.21 3.83 -6.39
C ASP A 60 12.36 3.83 -7.67
N ARG A 61 12.34 2.69 -8.36
CA ARG A 61 11.53 2.46 -9.54
C ARG A 61 10.19 1.83 -9.15
N ILE A 62 9.09 2.47 -9.54
CA ILE A 62 7.73 2.07 -9.15
C ILE A 62 6.79 2.00 -10.36
N ARG A 63 5.70 1.25 -10.20
CA ARG A 63 4.63 1.19 -11.20
C ARG A 63 3.53 2.18 -10.84
N VAL A 64 3.06 2.94 -11.83
CA VAL A 64 2.01 3.95 -11.66
C VAL A 64 1.02 3.89 -12.80
N ARG A 65 -0.17 4.47 -12.61
CA ARG A 65 -1.09 4.84 -13.70
C ARG A 65 -1.38 6.34 -13.63
N ARG A 66 -1.59 6.94 -14.79
CA ARG A 66 -2.10 8.31 -14.88
C ARG A 66 -3.60 8.31 -14.57
N MET A 67 -4.01 9.20 -13.68
CA MET A 67 -5.43 9.55 -13.56
C MET A 67 -5.79 10.64 -14.58
N GLU A 68 -7.09 10.79 -14.85
CA GLU A 68 -7.58 11.95 -15.60
C GLU A 68 -7.07 13.25 -14.95
N ALA A 69 -6.51 14.11 -15.79
CA ALA A 69 -6.02 15.42 -15.37
C ALA A 69 -7.20 16.24 -14.86
N ARG A 70 -7.06 16.83 -13.67
CA ARG A 70 -7.99 17.85 -13.19
C ARG A 70 -7.78 19.15 -13.99
N PRO A 71 -8.76 20.07 -14.03
CA PRO A 71 -8.54 21.40 -14.57
C PRO A 71 -7.30 22.02 -13.90
N GLY A 72 -6.24 22.26 -14.68
CA GLY A 72 -4.92 22.67 -14.16
C GLY A 72 -3.73 21.94 -14.80
N GLY A 73 -3.95 20.82 -15.50
CA GLY A 73 -2.91 20.16 -16.31
C GLY A 73 -1.86 19.37 -15.52
N GLU A 74 -1.96 19.33 -14.19
CA GLU A 74 -1.07 18.53 -13.34
C GLU A 74 -1.24 17.03 -13.61
N VAL A 75 -0.13 16.35 -13.89
CA VAL A 75 -0.10 14.89 -14.03
C VAL A 75 -0.27 14.28 -12.64
N ARG A 76 -1.39 13.59 -12.43
CA ARG A 76 -1.68 12.90 -11.17
C ARG A 76 -1.56 11.40 -11.34
N LEU A 77 -0.95 10.75 -10.35
CA LEU A 77 -0.60 9.34 -10.42
C LEU A 77 -1.27 8.53 -9.32
N VAL A 78 -1.43 7.24 -9.60
CA VAL A 78 -1.91 6.21 -8.66
C VAL A 78 -0.97 5.00 -8.71
N SER A 79 -0.69 4.39 -7.55
CA SER A 79 0.20 3.22 -7.43
C SER A 79 -0.40 2.08 -6.59
N PHE A 80 -1.60 2.25 -6.02
CA PHE A 80 -2.21 1.18 -5.26
C PHE A 80 -2.49 -0.04 -6.15
N GLN A 81 -2.30 -1.22 -5.60
CA GLN A 81 -2.18 -2.45 -6.39
C GLN A 81 -3.49 -2.81 -7.10
N THR A 82 -4.64 -2.49 -6.53
CA THR A 82 -5.93 -2.67 -7.23
C THR A 82 -6.08 -1.80 -8.50
N ALA A 83 -5.41 -0.64 -8.58
CA ALA A 83 -5.34 0.17 -9.80
C ALA A 83 -4.42 -0.44 -10.84
N LEU A 84 -3.28 -1.00 -10.39
CA LEU A 84 -2.21 -1.51 -11.25
C LEU A 84 -2.51 -2.89 -11.83
N ASN A 85 -3.09 -3.79 -11.03
CA ASN A 85 -3.37 -5.16 -11.44
C ASN A 85 -4.77 -5.31 -12.08
N GLY A 86 -5.52 -4.21 -12.13
CA GLY A 86 -6.94 -4.19 -12.45
C GLY A 86 -7.79 -4.82 -11.34
N TRP A 87 -9.10 -4.59 -11.38
CA TRP A 87 -10.09 -5.25 -10.51
C TRP A 87 -10.23 -6.76 -10.77
N SER A 88 -9.28 -7.34 -11.50
CA SER A 88 -9.20 -8.73 -11.92
C SER A 88 -8.73 -9.66 -10.80
N GLU A 89 -8.15 -9.12 -9.73
CA GLU A 89 -7.75 -9.96 -8.60
C GLU A 89 -8.95 -10.37 -7.74
N PRO A 90 -8.99 -11.62 -7.23
CA PRO A 90 -10.03 -12.06 -6.31
C PRO A 90 -10.12 -11.16 -5.08
N GLU A 91 -11.35 -10.88 -4.62
CA GLU A 91 -11.61 -10.01 -3.46
C GLU A 91 -10.80 -10.44 -2.22
N GLU A 92 -10.58 -11.74 -2.04
CA GLU A 92 -9.79 -12.29 -0.94
C GLU A 92 -8.31 -11.88 -0.99
N VAL A 93 -7.72 -11.80 -2.19
CA VAL A 93 -6.32 -11.35 -2.37
C VAL A 93 -6.22 -9.86 -2.04
N VAL A 94 -7.17 -9.07 -2.51
CA VAL A 94 -7.27 -7.63 -2.21
C VAL A 94 -7.44 -7.40 -0.71
N ARG A 95 -8.38 -8.12 -0.07
CA ARG A 95 -8.59 -8.06 1.38
C ARG A 95 -7.34 -8.48 2.15
N ARG A 96 -6.70 -9.57 1.75
CA ARG A 96 -5.47 -10.05 2.40
C ARG A 96 -4.39 -8.98 2.39
N ARG A 97 -4.14 -8.32 1.25
CA ARG A 97 -3.13 -7.24 1.14
C ARG A 97 -3.50 -5.99 1.95
N MET A 98 -4.79 -5.66 1.99
CA MET A 98 -5.29 -4.51 2.74
C MET A 98 -5.06 -4.68 4.25
N TYR A 99 -5.15 -5.93 4.73
CA TYR A 99 -5.10 -6.33 6.12
C TYR A 99 -3.88 -7.19 6.49
N GLU A 100 -2.83 -7.24 5.65
CA GLU A 100 -1.56 -7.89 5.99
C GLU A 100 -0.59 -6.94 6.69
N TRP A 101 -0.20 -7.33 7.91
CA TRP A 101 0.76 -6.61 8.72
C TRP A 101 2.06 -6.43 7.93
N PRO A 102 2.71 -5.25 7.94
CA PRO A 102 4.00 -5.08 7.28
C PRO A 102 4.99 -6.12 7.79
N ALA A 103 5.42 -7.00 6.88
CA ALA A 103 6.39 -8.03 7.21
C ALA A 103 7.68 -7.36 7.69
N GLY A 104 8.13 -7.72 8.90
CA GLY A 104 9.32 -7.15 9.53
C GLY A 104 9.08 -5.95 10.43
N LEU A 105 7.85 -5.42 10.57
CA LEU A 105 7.57 -4.43 11.61
C LEU A 105 7.64 -5.10 13.00
N GLY A 106 8.71 -4.77 13.74
CA GLY A 106 9.03 -5.33 15.04
C GLY A 106 9.05 -4.29 16.16
N GLU A 107 9.49 -4.73 17.34
CA GLU A 107 9.79 -3.84 18.45
C GLU A 107 10.93 -2.89 18.11
N THR A 108 11.08 -1.85 18.92
CA THR A 108 12.21 -0.97 18.78
C THR A 108 13.50 -1.65 19.27
N GLU A 109 14.55 -1.59 18.48
CA GLU A 109 15.86 -2.20 18.72
C GLU A 109 16.95 -1.14 18.91
N GLN A 110 18.04 -1.53 19.55
CA GLN A 110 19.28 -0.77 19.59
C GLN A 110 20.22 -1.27 18.48
N GLY A 111 21.05 -0.36 17.99
CA GLY A 111 22.09 -0.69 17.04
C GLY A 111 23.17 0.39 16.97
N VAL A 112 24.14 0.14 16.10
CA VAL A 112 25.26 1.05 15.87
C VAL A 112 25.36 1.41 14.40
N VAL A 113 25.58 2.69 14.11
CA VAL A 113 25.83 3.14 12.73
C VAL A 113 27.16 2.56 12.24
N THR A 114 27.15 1.89 11.09
CA THR A 114 28.31 1.22 10.52
C THR A 114 28.80 1.86 9.23
N ALA A 115 27.93 2.54 8.49
CA ALA A 115 28.27 3.30 7.30
C ALA A 115 27.29 4.47 7.11
N VAL A 116 27.76 5.56 6.49
CA VAL A 116 26.92 6.67 6.05
C VAL A 116 27.16 6.86 4.55
N HIS A 117 26.10 6.91 3.77
CA HIS A 117 26.15 6.96 2.32
C HIS A 117 25.11 7.94 1.75
N GLU A 118 25.13 8.16 0.43
CA GLU A 118 24.28 9.16 -0.22
C GLU A 118 22.78 8.91 -0.02
N ARG A 119 22.35 7.64 0.02
CA ARG A 119 20.93 7.27 0.22
C ARG A 119 20.46 7.21 1.68
N GLY A 120 21.37 7.22 2.65
CA GLY A 120 21.04 6.95 4.05
C GLY A 120 22.25 6.53 4.89
N PHE A 121 22.01 5.72 5.90
CA PHE A 121 23.08 5.14 6.71
C PHE A 121 22.71 3.74 7.21
N ASP A 122 23.72 2.89 7.31
CA ASP A 122 23.57 1.51 7.73
C ASP A 122 23.71 1.39 9.25
N VAL A 123 22.82 0.61 9.85
CA VAL A 123 22.78 0.32 11.27
C VAL A 123 22.86 -1.18 11.46
N ARG A 124 23.86 -1.63 12.20
CA ARG A 124 23.95 -3.01 12.66
C ARG A 124 23.16 -3.14 13.96
N LEU A 125 22.19 -4.03 13.97
CA LEU A 125 21.29 -4.26 15.10
C LEU A 125 21.97 -5.12 16.16
N ASP A 126 21.95 -4.70 17.42
CA ASP A 126 22.69 -5.35 18.50
C ASP A 126 22.16 -6.77 18.80
N ALA A 127 20.85 -6.97 18.70
CA ALA A 127 20.20 -8.23 19.06
C ALA A 127 20.38 -9.34 18.01
N SER A 128 20.40 -8.97 16.73
CA SER A 128 20.42 -9.94 15.62
C SER A 128 21.76 -9.97 14.87
N GLY A 129 22.55 -8.90 14.93
CA GLY A 129 23.70 -8.70 14.06
C GLY A 129 23.34 -8.30 12.63
N ASP A 130 22.05 -8.27 12.26
CA ASP A 130 21.60 -7.85 10.93
C ASP A 130 21.98 -6.39 10.67
N VAL A 131 22.28 -6.07 9.41
CA VAL A 131 22.50 -4.71 8.95
C VAL A 131 21.28 -4.26 8.16
N GLY A 132 20.70 -3.13 8.57
CA GLY A 132 19.62 -2.47 7.85
C GLY A 132 19.93 -1.00 7.64
N THR A 133 19.21 -0.37 6.71
CA THR A 133 19.50 1.00 6.30
C THR A 133 18.38 1.94 6.71
N VAL A 134 18.73 3.08 7.31
CA VAL A 134 17.84 4.21 7.52
C VAL A 134 18.01 5.17 6.36
N MET A 135 16.95 5.43 5.60
CA MET A 135 16.98 6.28 4.42
C MET A 135 16.88 7.76 4.80
N TRP A 136 17.59 8.64 4.06
CA TRP A 136 17.60 10.07 4.35
C TRP A 136 16.24 10.73 4.19
N SER A 137 15.46 10.30 3.20
CA SER A 137 14.06 10.70 3.00
C SER A 137 13.23 10.63 4.30
N LEU A 138 13.49 9.64 5.16
CA LEU A 138 12.80 9.49 6.45
C LEU A 138 13.31 10.50 7.47
N VAL A 139 14.60 10.80 7.48
CA VAL A 139 15.21 11.81 8.36
C VAL A 139 14.77 13.21 7.94
N GLU A 140 14.80 13.53 6.65
CA GLU A 140 14.40 14.82 6.08
C GLU A 140 12.93 15.12 6.33
N ALA A 141 12.06 14.11 6.17
CA ALA A 141 10.66 14.26 6.48
C ALA A 141 10.39 14.44 7.99
N ASP A 142 11.31 14.07 8.90
CA ASP A 142 11.23 14.43 10.33
C ASP A 142 11.77 15.86 10.56
N ARG A 143 12.87 16.23 9.89
CA ARG A 143 13.48 17.57 9.93
C ARG A 143 12.50 18.66 9.50
N ALA A 144 11.69 18.40 8.47
CA ALA A 144 10.64 19.30 8.00
C ALA A 144 9.59 19.63 9.08
N PHE A 145 9.41 18.78 10.09
CA PHE A 145 8.43 18.97 11.17
C PHE A 145 9.05 19.44 12.49
N PHE A 146 10.26 18.99 12.82
CA PHE A 146 10.80 19.15 14.17
C PHE A 146 12.11 19.95 14.26
N SER A 147 12.58 20.57 13.17
CA SER A 147 13.87 21.31 13.12
C SER A 147 15.00 20.52 13.79
N THR A 148 15.15 19.26 13.38
CA THR A 148 16.12 18.34 13.99
C THR A 148 17.44 18.38 13.22
N ASP A 149 18.52 18.78 13.87
CA ASP A 149 19.88 18.72 13.32
C ASP A 149 20.51 17.34 13.60
N PHE A 150 19.91 16.29 13.05
CA PHE A 150 20.42 14.93 13.19
C PHE A 150 21.46 14.61 12.11
N HIS A 151 22.69 14.33 12.55
CA HIS A 151 23.81 13.95 11.68
C HIS A 151 24.45 12.65 12.21
N PRO A 152 24.08 11.47 11.67
CA PRO A 152 24.63 10.19 12.07
C PRO A 152 26.13 10.12 11.78
N ARG A 153 26.88 9.54 12.71
CA ARG A 153 28.32 9.27 12.57
C ARG A 153 28.59 7.79 12.72
N MET A 154 29.62 7.28 12.06
CA MET A 154 30.03 5.88 12.27
C MET A 154 30.35 5.63 13.75
N GLY A 155 29.92 4.48 14.26
CA GLY A 155 30.04 4.11 15.68
C GLY A 155 28.99 4.74 16.60
N GLN A 156 28.10 5.60 16.09
CA GLN A 156 27.05 6.20 16.90
C GLN A 156 25.99 5.17 17.29
N PRO A 157 25.68 5.01 18.60
CA PRO A 157 24.56 4.20 19.03
C PRO A 157 23.25 4.88 18.65
N ILE A 158 22.29 4.10 18.16
CA ILE A 158 21.02 4.60 17.67
C ILE A 158 19.90 3.60 17.93
N ARG A 159 18.75 4.15 18.31
CA ARG A 159 17.51 3.38 18.48
C ARG A 159 16.75 3.38 17.15
N VAL A 160 16.35 2.21 16.68
CA VAL A 160 15.70 2.03 15.37
C VAL A 160 14.58 1.01 15.44
N ARG A 161 13.65 1.05 14.49
CA ARG A 161 12.61 0.03 14.34
C ARG A 161 12.65 -0.54 12.94
N ARG A 162 12.59 -1.86 12.81
CA ARG A 162 12.49 -2.54 11.51
C ARG A 162 11.17 -2.18 10.84
N LEU A 163 11.23 -1.91 9.55
CA LEU A 163 10.05 -1.66 8.73
C LEU A 163 9.72 -2.85 7.83
N GLY A 164 10.75 -3.56 7.37
CA GLY A 164 10.63 -4.71 6.48
C GLY A 164 11.80 -4.82 5.52
N VAL A 165 11.73 -5.81 4.64
CA VAL A 165 12.69 -5.99 3.55
C VAL A 165 12.06 -5.47 2.27
N TRP A 166 12.77 -4.58 1.58
CA TRP A 166 12.33 -3.99 0.33
C TRP A 166 12.62 -4.91 -0.86
N PRO A 167 12.02 -4.67 -2.03
CA PRO A 167 12.25 -5.51 -3.22
C PRO A 167 13.70 -5.61 -3.67
N ASP A 168 14.54 -4.63 -3.31
CA ASP A 168 15.99 -4.63 -3.54
C ASP A 168 16.78 -5.51 -2.55
N GLY A 169 16.10 -6.13 -1.58
CA GLY A 169 16.70 -6.95 -0.52
C GLY A 169 17.12 -6.14 0.71
N THR A 170 16.99 -4.81 0.69
CA THR A 170 17.40 -3.96 1.80
C THR A 170 16.43 -4.10 2.98
N LEU A 171 16.95 -4.44 4.16
CA LEU A 171 16.20 -4.26 5.42
C LEU A 171 16.14 -2.76 5.72
N ARG A 172 14.99 -2.09 5.53
CA ARG A 172 14.90 -0.68 5.94
C ARG A 172 14.48 -0.55 7.40
N LEU A 173 15.04 0.49 8.00
CA LEU A 173 14.88 0.86 9.38
C LEU A 173 14.33 2.29 9.47
N SER A 174 13.57 2.56 10.52
CA SER A 174 13.16 3.93 10.89
C SER A 174 13.86 4.36 12.17
N HIS A 175 14.31 5.62 12.19
CA HIS A 175 14.79 6.32 13.40
C HIS A 175 13.83 7.43 13.85
N ARG A 176 12.69 7.64 13.18
CA ARG A 176 11.82 8.78 13.49
C ARG A 176 11.28 8.68 14.90
N LYS A 177 11.48 9.73 15.70
CA LYS A 177 11.09 9.73 17.11
C LYS A 177 9.61 9.38 17.30
N ALA A 178 8.72 10.00 16.53
CA ALA A 178 7.29 9.72 16.57
C ALA A 178 6.99 8.24 16.28
N PHE A 179 7.74 7.59 15.39
CA PHE A 179 7.53 6.17 15.07
C PHE A 179 8.09 5.23 16.15
N LEU A 180 9.23 5.59 16.75
CA LEU A 180 9.88 4.81 17.81
C LEU A 180 9.11 4.86 19.15
N ASP A 181 8.40 5.96 19.40
CA ASP A 181 7.68 6.20 20.65
C ASP A 181 6.26 5.63 20.64
N ILE A 182 5.72 5.25 19.47
CA ILE A 182 4.43 4.55 19.40
C ILE A 182 4.61 3.11 19.92
N PRO A 183 3.85 2.69 20.95
CA PRO A 183 3.88 1.31 21.43
C PRO A 183 3.40 0.34 20.34
N LEU A 184 4.12 -0.76 20.13
CA LEU A 184 3.79 -1.72 19.07
C LEU A 184 2.39 -2.32 19.26
N ASP A 185 1.97 -2.54 20.51
CA ASP A 185 0.63 -3.03 20.85
C ASP A 185 -0.47 -2.07 20.44
N LEU A 186 -0.23 -0.75 20.50
CA LEU A 186 -1.19 0.25 20.04
C LEU A 186 -1.32 0.20 18.51
N VAL A 187 -0.21 0.03 17.80
CA VAL A 187 -0.22 -0.16 16.33
C VAL A 187 -0.99 -1.43 15.98
N ARG A 188 -0.76 -2.53 16.70
CA ARG A 188 -1.47 -3.81 16.51
C ARG A 188 -2.95 -3.72 16.82
N ARG A 189 -3.36 -3.02 17.89
CA ARG A 189 -4.78 -2.82 18.22
C ARG A 189 -5.52 -2.00 17.18
N ARG A 190 -4.93 -0.87 16.75
CA ARG A 190 -5.50 -0.03 15.68
C ARG A 190 -5.66 -0.84 14.39
N TRP A 191 -4.70 -1.71 14.12
CA TRP A 191 -4.77 -2.63 12.98
C TRP A 191 -5.91 -3.64 13.11
N ASP A 192 -6.04 -4.32 14.25
CA ASP A 192 -7.13 -5.25 14.50
C ASP A 192 -8.51 -4.56 14.39
N GLU A 193 -8.60 -3.30 14.81
CA GLU A 193 -9.79 -2.46 14.60
C GLU A 193 -10.05 -2.17 13.12
N GLU A 194 -9.03 -1.88 12.31
CA GLU A 194 -9.16 -1.69 10.86
C GLU A 194 -9.61 -2.99 10.16
N ARG A 195 -9.07 -4.14 10.57
CA ARG A 195 -9.52 -5.46 10.08
C ARG A 195 -10.99 -5.72 10.39
N ARG A 196 -11.45 -5.29 11.58
CA ARG A 196 -12.84 -5.46 12.04
C ARG A 196 -13.82 -4.49 11.39
N HIS A 197 -13.41 -3.24 11.16
CA HIS A 197 -14.31 -2.21 10.63
C HIS A 197 -14.55 -2.30 9.12
N GLY A 198 -13.72 -3.06 8.40
CA GLY A 198 -13.88 -3.26 6.97
C GLY A 198 -13.66 -1.98 6.17
N TYR A 199 -13.20 -2.12 4.94
CA TYR A 199 -13.26 -1.05 3.98
C TYR A 199 -14.74 -0.72 3.69
N ARG A 200 -15.20 0.48 4.09
CA ARG A 200 -16.35 1.13 3.45
C ARG A 200 -15.81 1.88 2.23
N PRO A 201 -16.14 1.47 0.99
CA PRO A 201 -15.85 2.29 -0.17
C PRO A 201 -16.41 3.69 0.07
N ARG A 202 -15.65 4.73 -0.32
CA ARG A 202 -16.17 6.11 -0.33
C ARG A 202 -17.51 6.11 -1.07
N LYS A 203 -18.55 6.63 -0.41
CA LYS A 203 -19.89 6.83 -0.99
C LYS A 203 -19.75 7.58 -2.32
N GLY A 204 -20.22 6.96 -3.40
CA GLY A 204 -20.23 7.56 -4.74
C GLY A 204 -20.49 6.59 -5.89
N VAL A 205 -20.27 5.28 -5.70
CA VAL A 205 -20.60 4.26 -6.71
C VAL A 205 -21.81 3.45 -6.19
N PRO A 206 -22.92 3.34 -6.95
CA PRO A 206 -24.15 2.71 -6.47
C PRO A 206 -23.91 1.26 -6.01
N GLY A 207 -24.36 0.96 -4.80
CA GLY A 207 -24.16 -0.32 -4.16
C GLY A 207 -24.82 -1.48 -4.90
N ARG A 208 -24.14 -2.62 -4.90
CA ARG A 208 -24.83 -3.91 -4.89
C ARG A 208 -24.51 -4.61 -3.58
N THR A 209 -25.45 -4.51 -2.66
CA THR A 209 -25.63 -5.49 -1.59
C THR A 209 -25.80 -6.85 -2.24
N VAL A 210 -24.77 -7.70 -2.25
CA VAL A 210 -24.97 -9.11 -2.52
C VAL A 210 -25.33 -9.77 -1.19
N THR A 211 -26.64 -9.85 -0.96
CA THR A 211 -27.22 -10.74 0.04
C THR A 211 -26.78 -12.16 -0.30
N LEU A 212 -26.08 -12.82 0.64
CA LEU A 212 -25.83 -14.26 0.57
C LEU A 212 -27.19 -14.98 0.54
N ARG A 213 -27.58 -15.50 -0.63
CA ARG A 213 -28.54 -16.60 -0.69
C ARG A 213 -27.76 -17.91 -0.63
N PRO A 214 -28.21 -18.92 0.13
CA PRO A 214 -27.75 -20.28 -0.10
C PRO A 214 -28.20 -20.72 -1.50
N PRO A 215 -27.44 -21.59 -2.18
CA PRO A 215 -27.76 -22.00 -3.54
C PRO A 215 -29.12 -22.72 -3.56
N PRO A 216 -30.02 -22.42 -4.50
CA PRO A 216 -31.12 -23.33 -4.79
C PRO A 216 -30.54 -24.59 -5.43
N ASN A 217 -30.79 -25.74 -4.80
CA ASN A 217 -30.58 -27.07 -5.40
C ASN A 217 -31.23 -27.10 -6.79
N GLN A 218 -30.41 -27.11 -7.85
CA GLN A 218 -30.84 -27.56 -9.16
C GLN A 218 -30.63 -29.07 -9.23
N THR A 219 -31.64 -29.82 -8.77
CA THR A 219 -31.92 -31.13 -9.33
C THR A 219 -33.11 -30.93 -10.25
N ASP A 220 -32.84 -30.60 -11.51
CA ASP A 220 -33.86 -30.61 -12.55
C ASP A 220 -33.48 -31.66 -13.57
N THR A 221 -33.93 -32.89 -13.32
CA THR A 221 -34.06 -33.90 -14.38
C THR A 221 -35.53 -34.22 -14.55
N ARG A 222 -36.00 -33.83 -15.74
CA ARG A 222 -37.06 -34.44 -16.56
C ARG A 222 -38.50 -33.97 -16.34
N ASN A 223 -38.90 -33.08 -17.25
CA ASN A 223 -39.95 -33.32 -18.25
C ASN A 223 -40.90 -34.49 -17.94
N LYS A 224 -42.14 -34.17 -17.57
CA LYS A 224 -43.31 -34.87 -18.11
C LYS A 224 -44.46 -33.88 -18.37
N THR A 225 -44.69 -33.70 -19.66
CA THR A 225 -45.90 -33.21 -20.32
C THR A 225 -47.15 -33.87 -19.73
N HIS A 226 -48.14 -33.08 -19.36
CA HIS A 226 -49.54 -33.51 -19.26
C HIS A 226 -50.36 -32.75 -20.31
N PRO A 227 -51.07 -33.44 -21.23
CA PRO A 227 -52.10 -32.82 -22.06
C PRO A 227 -53.46 -32.78 -21.32
N PRO A 228 -54.42 -31.98 -21.81
CA PRO A 228 -55.58 -31.54 -21.02
C PRO A 228 -56.72 -32.58 -20.96
N THR A 229 -57.57 -32.38 -19.96
CA THR A 229 -58.74 -33.15 -19.53
C THR A 229 -59.70 -33.55 -20.66
N SER A 230 -60.13 -34.81 -20.66
CA SER A 230 -61.44 -35.22 -21.18
C SER A 230 -62.07 -36.31 -20.30
N THR A 231 -63.33 -36.06 -19.93
CA THR A 231 -64.21 -36.88 -19.10
C THR A 231 -64.63 -38.17 -19.83
N GLN A 232 -64.65 -39.32 -19.13
CA GLN A 232 -65.78 -40.27 -19.10
C GLN A 232 -65.45 -41.51 -18.23
N ASN A 233 -66.31 -41.73 -17.23
CA ASN A 233 -66.50 -43.00 -16.52
C ASN A 233 -67.59 -43.82 -17.25
N PRO A 234 -67.72 -45.12 -16.95
CA PRO A 234 -68.71 -45.48 -15.94
C PRO A 234 -68.10 -46.02 -14.65
#